data_AF-A0A4R9GNK3-F1
#
_entry.id   AF-A0A4R9GNK3-F1
#
_cell.length_a   1.000
_cell.length_b   1.000
_cell.length_c   1.000
_cell.angle_alpha   90.00
_cell.angle_beta   90.00
_cell.angle_gamma   90.00
#
_symmetry.space_group_name_H-M   'P 1'
#
loop_
_entity.id
_entity.type
_entity.pdbx_description
1 polymer ?
#
loop_
_entity_poly.entity_id
_entity_poly.type
_entity_poly.pdbx_seq_one_letter_code
_entity_poly.pdbx_strand_id
1 'polypeptide(L)'
;MQAPNPKDYTDSLSYLLDITAKLRGPDGCPWDKEQTHQTLIPYILEESQEVVDALLKEDDEHSKEELGDLLFQIVLHAQIASERGAFTLEDIAKDVAEKLVLRHPHVFDPESAGFGSSNEVVANWELLKQKEKQTRGKKETEPSSILKEVPESFPSLLKAEKYQKKASKVGFDWKDTRGVEEKLKEELEEFLTEVKAMPDVSSNQIRIEEELGDLIFSIVNLARKLGISAESSLTRTNRKFKRRIDFIQSELAKHGKIFAETPLEELDELWNEAKISEKRTASDQLTEKKNLTSDAIRELSPYFLWKEKETSENDWPKEFSFHHKSEEYRIVFSGLGAITLLPAKDPWGRKGQPIFYLNLENKEPGKGIWTDLEGKSFLSSDEIHLGILSAIRSYKEMIK
;
A
#
# COMPACT_ATOMS: atom_id res chain seq x y z
N MET A 1 -37.42 2.48 -19.80
CA MET A 1 -36.24 2.23 -20.67
C MET A 1 -35.61 0.91 -20.28
N GLN A 2 -35.16 0.09 -21.23
CA GLN A 2 -34.33 -1.08 -20.92
C GLN A 2 -32.92 -0.63 -20.50
N ALA A 3 -32.30 -1.33 -19.55
CA ALA A 3 -30.90 -1.12 -19.18
C ALA A 3 -30.02 -1.39 -20.41
N PRO A 4 -28.92 -0.63 -20.62
CA PRO A 4 -27.99 -0.95 -21.71
C PRO A 4 -27.46 -2.38 -21.49
N ASN A 5 -27.39 -3.18 -22.54
CA ASN A 5 -26.94 -4.56 -22.44
C ASN A 5 -25.40 -4.57 -22.47
N PRO A 6 -24.71 -5.14 -21.46
CA PRO A 6 -23.25 -5.19 -21.44
C PRO A 6 -22.63 -5.79 -22.71
N LYS A 7 -23.35 -6.68 -23.40
CA LYS A 7 -22.90 -7.34 -24.64
C LYS A 7 -22.83 -6.41 -25.85
N ASP A 8 -23.42 -5.22 -25.77
CA ASP A 8 -23.44 -4.25 -26.87
C ASP A 8 -22.19 -3.35 -26.84
N TYR A 9 -21.32 -3.50 -25.85
CA TYR A 9 -20.13 -2.69 -25.64
C TYR A 9 -18.85 -3.45 -25.98
N THR A 10 -17.86 -2.74 -26.52
CA THR A 10 -16.54 -3.27 -26.86
C THR A 10 -15.68 -3.57 -25.63
N ASP A 11 -15.91 -2.85 -24.54
CA ASP A 11 -15.17 -2.97 -23.29
C ASP A 11 -16.05 -2.51 -22.11
N SER A 12 -15.72 -3.01 -20.91
CA SER A 12 -16.49 -2.75 -19.69
C SER A 12 -16.42 -1.30 -19.22
N LEU A 13 -15.39 -0.53 -19.61
CA LEU A 13 -15.25 0.87 -19.19
C LEU A 13 -16.22 1.76 -19.97
N SER A 14 -16.33 1.54 -21.28
CA SER A 14 -17.33 2.17 -22.13
C SER A 14 -18.75 1.89 -21.63
N TYR A 15 -19.03 0.67 -21.17
CA TYR A 15 -20.32 0.33 -20.55
C TYR A 15 -20.58 1.14 -19.27
N LEU A 16 -19.59 1.25 -18.38
CA LEU A 16 -19.70 2.03 -17.14
C LEU A 16 -19.92 3.53 -17.41
N LEU A 17 -19.22 4.09 -18.39
CA LEU A 17 -19.42 5.48 -18.83
C LEU A 17 -20.86 5.72 -19.29
N ASP A 18 -21.40 4.85 -20.14
CA ASP A 18 -22.76 4.97 -20.66
C ASP A 18 -23.84 4.80 -19.58
N ILE A 19 -23.65 3.86 -18.64
CA ILE A 19 -24.54 3.75 -17.47
C ILE A 19 -24.52 5.06 -16.69
N THR A 20 -23.34 5.61 -16.41
CA THR A 20 -23.18 6.81 -15.58
C THR A 20 -23.82 8.03 -16.27
N ALA A 21 -23.60 8.18 -17.57
CA ALA A 21 -24.26 9.20 -18.38
C ALA A 21 -25.79 9.05 -18.36
N LYS A 22 -26.31 7.82 -18.41
CA LYS A 22 -27.74 7.54 -18.32
C LYS A 22 -28.32 7.84 -16.93
N LEU A 23 -27.59 7.51 -15.86
CA LEU A 23 -27.98 7.83 -14.48
C LEU A 23 -28.10 9.34 -14.26
N ARG A 24 -27.24 10.14 -14.92
CA ARG A 24 -27.28 11.61 -14.83
C ARG A 24 -28.08 12.30 -15.95
N GLY A 25 -28.63 11.52 -16.89
CA GLY A 25 -29.40 12.04 -18.02
C GLY A 25 -30.75 12.64 -17.60
N PRO A 26 -31.51 13.22 -18.56
CA PRO A 26 -32.82 13.83 -18.29
C PRO A 26 -33.79 12.89 -17.55
N ASP A 27 -33.84 11.62 -17.98
CA ASP A 27 -34.67 10.55 -17.40
C ASP A 27 -33.91 9.69 -16.36
N GLY A 28 -32.76 10.18 -15.90
CA GLY A 28 -31.87 9.49 -14.97
C GLY A 28 -32.36 9.53 -13.51
N CYS A 29 -31.52 9.01 -12.62
CA CYS A 29 -31.77 8.97 -11.19
C CYS A 29 -31.71 10.40 -10.59
N PRO A 30 -32.73 10.84 -9.83
CA PRO A 30 -32.73 12.17 -9.22
C PRO A 30 -31.51 12.43 -8.33
N TRP A 31 -31.09 11.43 -7.55
CA TRP A 31 -29.94 11.55 -6.66
C TRP A 31 -28.65 11.75 -7.46
N ASP A 32 -28.40 10.94 -8.48
CA ASP A 32 -27.20 11.04 -9.32
C ASP A 32 -27.12 12.39 -10.03
N LYS A 33 -28.26 12.92 -10.51
CA LYS A 33 -28.33 14.23 -11.20
C LYS A 33 -27.99 15.40 -10.28
N GLU A 34 -28.40 15.33 -9.01
CA GLU A 34 -28.14 16.38 -8.01
C GLU A 34 -26.69 16.41 -7.54
N GLN A 35 -25.89 15.36 -7.80
CA GLN A 35 -24.51 15.32 -7.37
C GLN A 35 -23.63 16.35 -8.09
N THR A 36 -22.72 16.92 -7.31
CA THR A 36 -21.67 17.84 -7.74
C THR A 36 -20.32 17.32 -7.24
N HIS A 37 -19.21 17.88 -7.71
CA HIS A 37 -17.90 17.50 -7.17
C HIS A 37 -17.80 17.67 -5.65
N GLN A 38 -18.44 18.69 -5.09
CA GLN A 38 -18.39 18.96 -3.65
C GLN A 38 -19.18 17.93 -2.84
N THR A 39 -20.37 17.53 -3.33
CA THR A 39 -21.21 16.55 -2.62
C THR A 39 -20.64 15.15 -2.68
N LEU A 40 -19.78 14.85 -3.66
CA LEU A 40 -19.12 13.55 -3.82
C LEU A 40 -17.80 13.39 -3.04
N ILE A 41 -17.25 14.46 -2.45
CA ILE A 41 -16.00 14.39 -1.66
C ILE A 41 -16.07 13.36 -0.52
N PRO A 42 -17.14 13.31 0.31
CA PRO A 42 -17.21 12.33 1.38
C PRO A 42 -17.14 10.89 0.87
N TYR A 43 -17.80 10.59 -0.25
CA TYR A 43 -17.83 9.26 -0.85
C TYR A 43 -16.45 8.84 -1.34
N ILE A 44 -15.71 9.70 -2.06
CA ILE A 44 -14.31 9.39 -2.43
C ILE A 44 -13.44 9.06 -1.20
N LEU A 45 -13.66 9.77 -0.09
CA LEU A 45 -12.92 9.49 1.14
C LEU A 45 -13.32 8.13 1.72
N GLU A 46 -14.61 7.84 1.79
CA GLU A 46 -15.17 6.57 2.27
C GLU A 46 -14.66 5.39 1.43
N GLU A 47 -14.90 5.39 0.11
CA GLU A 47 -14.43 4.33 -0.81
C GLU A 47 -12.90 4.13 -0.70
N SER A 48 -12.15 5.23 -0.56
CA SER A 48 -10.69 5.12 -0.41
C SER A 48 -10.28 4.42 0.89
N GLN A 49 -11.06 4.55 1.96
CA GLN A 49 -10.82 3.84 3.21
C GLN A 49 -11.28 2.39 3.14
N GLU A 50 -12.37 2.10 2.42
CA GLU A 50 -12.86 0.73 2.22
C GLU A 50 -11.90 -0.08 1.33
N VAL A 51 -11.36 0.51 0.26
CA VAL A 51 -10.23 -0.08 -0.50
C VAL A 51 -9.05 -0.39 0.42
N VAL A 52 -8.66 0.54 1.29
CA VAL A 52 -7.57 0.31 2.27
C VAL A 52 -7.97 -0.78 3.26
N ASP A 53 -9.25 -0.96 3.58
CA ASP A 53 -9.73 -2.05 4.42
C ASP A 53 -9.63 -3.42 3.76
N ALA A 54 -10.17 -3.55 2.55
CA ALA A 54 -10.12 -4.77 1.77
C ALA A 54 -8.67 -5.22 1.49
N LEU A 55 -7.80 -4.32 1.03
CA LEU A 55 -6.40 -4.65 0.72
C LEU A 55 -5.61 -5.13 1.95
N LEU A 56 -5.85 -4.53 3.12
CA LEU A 56 -5.18 -4.92 4.35
C LEU A 56 -5.74 -6.22 4.96
N LYS A 57 -6.93 -6.66 4.53
CA LYS A 57 -7.51 -7.95 4.88
C LYS A 57 -7.06 -9.08 3.95
N GLU A 58 -6.30 -8.76 2.89
CA GLU A 58 -5.92 -9.71 1.83
C GLU A 58 -7.17 -10.39 1.21
N ASP A 59 -8.28 -9.64 1.12
CA ASP A 59 -9.54 -10.10 0.54
C ASP A 59 -9.67 -9.58 -0.89
N ASP A 60 -9.27 -10.40 -1.86
CA ASP A 60 -9.23 -10.01 -3.27
C ASP A 60 -10.61 -9.71 -3.84
N GLU A 61 -11.65 -10.46 -3.45
CA GLU A 61 -13.01 -10.26 -3.96
C GLU A 61 -13.57 -8.93 -3.46
N HIS A 62 -13.44 -8.67 -2.15
CA HIS A 62 -13.85 -7.40 -1.59
C HIS A 62 -12.99 -6.26 -2.14
N SER A 63 -11.67 -6.45 -2.31
CA SER A 63 -10.82 -5.39 -2.88
C SER A 63 -11.20 -5.04 -4.31
N LYS A 64 -11.66 -6.01 -5.11
CA LYS A 64 -12.17 -5.79 -6.46
C LYS A 64 -13.46 -4.97 -6.45
N GLU A 65 -14.35 -5.25 -5.48
CA GLU A 65 -15.58 -4.49 -5.25
C GLU A 65 -15.26 -3.03 -4.90
N GLU A 66 -14.47 -2.82 -3.85
CA GLU A 66 -14.11 -1.48 -3.37
C GLU A 66 -13.30 -0.66 -4.40
N LEU A 67 -12.39 -1.31 -5.15
CA LEU A 67 -11.68 -0.65 -6.25
C LEU A 67 -12.64 -0.29 -7.40
N GLY A 68 -13.69 -1.07 -7.59
CA GLY A 68 -14.78 -0.79 -8.52
C GLY A 68 -15.58 0.44 -8.10
N ASP A 69 -15.91 0.56 -6.82
CA ASP A 69 -16.65 1.71 -6.28
C ASP A 69 -15.81 2.99 -6.31
N LEU A 70 -14.53 2.90 -5.97
CA LEU A 70 -13.61 4.02 -6.16
C LEU A 70 -13.45 4.41 -7.64
N LEU A 71 -13.43 3.43 -8.56
CA LEU A 71 -13.43 3.69 -10.00
C LEU A 71 -14.73 4.40 -10.43
N PHE A 72 -15.89 3.97 -9.92
CA PHE A 72 -17.16 4.61 -10.19
C PHE A 72 -17.16 6.07 -9.74
N GLN A 73 -16.60 6.40 -8.56
CA GLN A 73 -16.43 7.80 -8.15
C GLN A 73 -15.61 8.62 -9.16
N ILE A 74 -14.52 8.07 -9.68
CA ILE A 74 -13.70 8.75 -10.71
C ILE A 74 -14.53 9.00 -11.99
N VAL A 75 -15.30 7.99 -12.44
CA VAL A 75 -16.17 8.09 -13.61
C VAL A 75 -17.27 9.13 -13.40
N LEU A 76 -17.90 9.17 -12.22
CA LEU A 76 -18.94 10.13 -11.89
C LEU A 76 -18.42 11.58 -11.89
N HIS A 77 -17.22 11.80 -11.36
CA HIS A 77 -16.53 13.09 -11.46
C HIS A 77 -16.19 13.45 -12.92
N ALA A 78 -15.72 12.50 -13.73
CA ALA A 78 -15.45 12.72 -15.15
C ALA A 78 -16.74 13.11 -15.90
N GLN A 79 -17.86 12.46 -15.61
CA GLN A 79 -19.17 12.76 -16.19
C GLN A 79 -19.64 14.19 -15.83
N ILE A 80 -19.55 14.59 -14.56
CA ILE A 80 -19.87 15.96 -14.10
C ILE A 80 -18.99 17.03 -14.76
N ALA A 81 -17.72 16.70 -15.03
CA ALA A 81 -16.81 17.59 -15.73
C ALA A 81 -17.13 17.69 -17.23
N SER A 82 -17.45 16.56 -17.85
CA SER A 82 -17.81 16.45 -19.27
C SER A 82 -19.10 17.21 -19.58
N GLU A 83 -20.12 17.14 -18.71
CA GLU A 83 -21.37 17.90 -18.81
C GLU A 83 -21.14 19.42 -18.88
N ARG A 84 -20.01 19.91 -18.34
CA ARG A 84 -19.61 21.32 -18.36
C ARG A 84 -18.56 21.64 -19.42
N GLY A 85 -18.18 20.67 -20.24
CA GLY A 85 -17.13 20.79 -21.26
C GLY A 85 -15.72 21.01 -20.68
N ALA A 86 -15.46 20.57 -19.44
CA ALA A 86 -14.20 20.82 -18.75
C ALA A 86 -13.13 19.77 -19.07
N PHE A 87 -13.45 18.48 -18.85
CA PHE A 87 -12.59 17.33 -19.17
C PHE A 87 -13.42 16.04 -19.14
N THR A 88 -12.86 14.99 -19.74
CA THR A 88 -13.44 13.64 -19.84
C THR A 88 -12.63 12.61 -19.07
N LEU A 89 -13.11 11.37 -19.00
CA LEU A 89 -12.33 10.26 -18.40
C LEU A 89 -11.09 9.97 -19.24
N GLU A 90 -11.21 10.09 -20.56
CA GLU A 90 -10.13 9.95 -21.53
C GLU A 90 -9.04 10.98 -21.28
N ASP A 91 -9.41 12.23 -20.99
CA ASP A 91 -8.45 13.29 -20.63
C ASP A 91 -7.70 12.97 -19.33
N ILE A 92 -8.39 12.44 -18.32
CA ILE A 92 -7.78 12.01 -17.05
C ILE A 92 -6.79 10.87 -17.30
N ALA A 93 -7.21 9.84 -18.03
CA ALA A 93 -6.41 8.66 -18.36
C ALA A 93 -5.16 9.06 -19.19
N LYS A 94 -5.34 9.95 -20.17
CA LYS A 94 -4.25 10.49 -20.98
C LYS A 94 -3.25 11.29 -20.14
N ASP A 95 -3.72 12.21 -19.29
CA ASP A 95 -2.83 13.03 -18.46
C ASP A 95 -2.02 12.18 -17.48
N VAL A 96 -2.60 11.13 -16.89
CA VAL A 96 -1.84 10.22 -16.02
C VAL A 96 -0.87 9.33 -16.82
N ALA A 97 -1.29 8.81 -17.98
CA ALA A 97 -0.44 7.97 -18.83
C ALA A 97 0.78 8.74 -19.34
N GLU A 98 0.58 9.95 -19.90
CA GLU A 98 1.67 10.81 -20.37
C GLU A 98 2.63 11.18 -19.22
N LYS A 99 2.10 11.46 -18.02
CA LYS A 99 2.93 11.68 -16.82
C LYS A 99 3.73 10.46 -16.43
N LEU A 100 3.14 9.25 -16.49
CA LEU A 100 3.84 8.02 -16.16
C LEU A 100 4.95 7.73 -17.19
N VAL A 101 4.69 7.92 -18.48
CA VAL A 101 5.71 7.78 -19.54
C VAL A 101 6.86 8.77 -19.29
N LEU A 102 6.55 10.04 -19.07
CA LEU A 102 7.56 11.07 -18.82
C LEU A 102 8.39 10.82 -17.54
N ARG A 103 7.77 10.28 -16.49
CA ARG A 103 8.42 10.02 -15.20
C ARG A 103 9.19 8.69 -15.16
N HIS A 104 9.00 7.83 -16.16
CA HIS A 104 9.70 6.55 -16.27
C HIS A 104 10.45 6.44 -17.61
N PRO A 105 11.36 7.39 -17.92
CA PRO A 105 12.13 7.31 -19.17
C PRO A 105 12.94 6.01 -19.24
N HIS A 106 13.40 5.47 -18.11
CA HIS A 106 14.06 4.16 -18.05
C HIS A 106 13.20 2.97 -18.48
N VAL A 107 11.87 3.11 -18.53
CA VAL A 107 10.94 2.09 -19.04
C VAL A 107 10.57 2.38 -20.50
N PHE A 108 10.39 3.64 -20.87
CA PHE A 108 9.76 4.04 -22.14
C PHE A 108 10.68 4.72 -23.15
N ASP A 109 11.92 5.07 -22.76
CA ASP A 109 12.95 5.64 -23.63
C ASP A 109 14.09 4.63 -23.83
N PRO A 110 14.23 4.05 -25.03
CA PRO A 110 15.29 3.09 -25.34
C PRO A 110 16.71 3.64 -25.15
N GLU A 111 16.89 4.97 -25.22
CA GLU A 111 18.20 5.62 -25.03
C GLU A 111 18.48 5.98 -23.56
N SER A 112 17.46 5.93 -22.70
CA SER A 112 17.60 6.16 -21.26
C SER A 112 18.08 4.90 -20.55
N ALA A 113 19.36 4.56 -20.76
CA ALA A 113 20.00 3.47 -20.05
C ALA A 113 20.24 3.81 -18.57
N GLY A 114 19.58 3.06 -17.67
CA GLY A 114 20.12 2.70 -16.35
C GLY A 114 19.78 3.63 -15.18
N PHE A 115 18.71 3.30 -14.44
CA PHE A 115 18.72 3.50 -12.98
C PHE A 115 19.01 2.15 -12.33
N GLY A 116 20.08 2.09 -11.53
CA GLY A 116 20.61 0.86 -10.94
C GLY A 116 19.94 0.45 -9.63
N SER A 117 18.96 1.22 -9.12
CA SER A 117 18.20 0.89 -7.91
C SER A 117 16.84 1.60 -7.82
N SER A 118 15.93 1.06 -7.01
CA SER A 118 14.64 1.70 -6.68
C SER A 118 14.81 3.10 -6.06
N ASN A 119 15.87 3.32 -5.28
CA ASN A 119 16.16 4.62 -4.69
C ASN A 119 16.58 5.66 -5.73
N GLU A 120 17.32 5.26 -6.77
CA GLU A 120 17.66 6.14 -7.90
C GLU A 120 16.44 6.47 -8.76
N VAL A 121 15.52 5.50 -8.93
CA VAL A 121 14.23 5.73 -9.59
C VAL A 121 13.38 6.74 -8.81
N VAL A 122 13.30 6.62 -7.47
CA VAL A 122 12.55 7.56 -6.62
C VAL A 122 13.18 8.96 -6.64
N ALA A 123 14.51 9.07 -6.57
CA ALA A 123 15.21 10.36 -6.64
C ALA A 123 15.03 11.04 -8.00
N ASN A 124 15.11 10.28 -9.10
CA ASN A 124 14.87 10.80 -10.44
C ASN A 124 13.39 11.14 -10.68
N TRP A 125 12.46 10.38 -10.11
CA TRP A 125 11.03 10.67 -10.15
C TRP A 125 10.69 12.04 -9.54
N GLU A 126 11.36 12.41 -8.45
CA GLU A 126 11.20 13.73 -7.84
C GLU A 126 11.80 14.86 -8.70
N LEU A 127 12.95 14.63 -9.33
CA LEU A 127 13.58 15.58 -10.27
C LEU A 127 12.71 15.80 -11.52
N LEU A 128 12.13 14.73 -12.08
CA LEU A 128 11.24 14.80 -13.23
C LEU A 128 9.91 15.49 -12.90
N LYS A 129 9.38 15.31 -11.68
CA LYS A 129 8.24 16.09 -11.18
C LYS A 129 8.53 17.59 -11.11
N GLN A 130 9.75 17.99 -10.76
CA GLN A 130 10.13 19.41 -10.73
C GLN A 130 10.26 19.97 -12.15
N LYS A 131 10.90 19.23 -13.07
CA LYS A 131 10.99 19.62 -14.49
C LYS A 131 9.61 19.76 -15.14
N GLU A 132 8.69 18.84 -14.88
CA GLU A 132 7.31 18.89 -15.37
C GLU A 132 6.57 20.18 -14.97
N LYS A 133 6.76 20.64 -13.73
CA LYS A 133 6.17 21.91 -13.25
C LYS A 133 6.71 23.12 -14.00
N GLN A 134 8.00 23.10 -14.35
CA GLN A 134 8.65 24.15 -15.14
C GLN A 134 8.17 24.13 -16.60
N THR A 135 7.94 22.94 -17.19
CA THR A 135 7.49 22.81 -18.59
C THR A 135 6.03 23.19 -18.79
N ARG A 136 5.15 22.95 -17.80
CA ARG A 136 3.72 23.31 -17.85
C ARG A 136 3.43 24.81 -17.67
N GLY A 137 4.44 25.68 -17.70
CA GLY A 137 4.26 27.13 -17.84
C GLY A 137 3.51 27.82 -16.69
N LYS A 138 3.43 27.21 -15.50
CA LYS A 138 3.02 27.94 -14.30
C LYS A 138 4.12 28.96 -13.99
N LYS A 139 3.97 30.18 -14.51
CA LYS A 139 4.78 31.33 -14.13
C LYS A 139 4.78 31.43 -12.61
N GLU A 140 5.93 31.21 -12.00
CA GLU A 140 6.21 31.60 -10.62
C GLU A 140 6.11 33.13 -10.56
N THR A 141 4.89 33.60 -10.37
CA THR A 141 4.60 34.98 -9.97
C THR A 141 4.27 34.87 -8.49
N GLU A 142 5.11 35.50 -7.68
CA GLU A 142 5.24 35.40 -6.22
C GLU A 142 6.08 34.21 -5.70
N PRO A 143 6.92 34.39 -4.65
CA PRO A 143 7.63 33.30 -4.01
C PRO A 143 6.61 32.30 -3.48
N SER A 144 6.39 31.22 -4.22
CA SER A 144 5.42 30.20 -3.85
C SER A 144 5.89 29.57 -2.55
N SER A 145 5.13 29.76 -1.46
CA SER A 145 5.37 29.07 -0.18
C SER A 145 5.70 27.60 -0.44
N ILE A 146 6.79 27.11 0.17
CA ILE A 146 7.33 25.75 0.01
C ILE A 146 6.23 24.69 0.25
N LEU A 147 5.21 25.04 1.02
CA LEU A 147 4.11 24.18 1.45
C LEU A 147 2.84 24.27 0.57
N LYS A 148 2.73 25.26 -0.34
CA LYS A 148 1.49 25.63 -1.09
C LYS A 148 0.91 24.53 -2.00
N GLU A 149 1.61 23.40 -2.15
CA GLU A 149 1.19 22.26 -2.97
C GLU A 149 0.93 20.99 -2.13
N VAL A 150 0.74 21.11 -0.82
CA VAL A 150 0.11 20.05 -0.04
C VAL A 150 -1.40 20.32 -0.06
N PRO A 151 -2.23 19.42 -0.59
CA PRO A 151 -3.68 19.60 -0.59
C PRO A 151 -4.23 19.79 0.82
N GLU A 152 -5.11 20.77 0.99
CA GLU A 152 -5.78 21.01 2.28
C GLU A 152 -6.73 19.88 2.69
N SER A 153 -7.17 19.06 1.74
CA SER A 153 -8.06 17.93 1.97
C SER A 153 -7.37 16.69 2.56
N PHE A 154 -6.04 16.68 2.70
CA PHE A 154 -5.35 15.52 3.28
C PHE A 154 -5.64 15.38 4.78
N PRO A 155 -5.82 14.13 5.28
CA PRO A 155 -5.86 13.85 6.72
C PRO A 155 -4.63 14.42 7.43
N SER A 156 -4.80 14.82 8.69
CA SER A 156 -3.80 15.63 9.41
C SER A 156 -2.42 14.95 9.52
N LEU A 157 -2.35 13.63 9.74
CA LEU A 157 -1.06 12.92 9.83
C LEU A 157 -0.37 12.84 8.46
N LEU A 158 -1.13 12.51 7.41
CA LEU A 158 -0.61 12.53 6.03
C LEU A 158 -0.15 13.94 5.64
N LYS A 159 -0.91 14.98 5.99
CA LYS A 159 -0.57 16.38 5.72
C LYS A 159 0.74 16.78 6.43
N ALA A 160 0.89 16.44 7.71
CA ALA A 160 2.12 16.64 8.47
C ALA A 160 3.33 15.92 7.82
N GLU A 161 3.16 14.66 7.41
CA GLU A 161 4.21 13.89 6.73
C GLU A 161 4.65 14.58 5.42
N LYS A 162 3.70 15.12 4.64
CA LYS A 162 3.99 15.85 3.40
C LYS A 162 4.68 17.19 3.66
N TYR A 163 4.26 17.94 4.68
CA TYR A 163 4.93 19.19 5.06
C TYR A 163 6.39 18.95 5.44
N GLN A 164 6.65 17.95 6.29
CA GLN A 164 8.01 17.59 6.71
C GLN A 164 8.86 17.07 5.54
N LYS A 165 8.28 16.26 4.63
CA LYS A 165 8.97 15.84 3.39
C LYS A 165 9.38 17.03 2.51
N LYS A 166 8.56 18.08 2.44
CA LYS A 166 8.90 19.29 1.67
C LYS A 166 9.93 20.16 2.37
N ALA A 167 9.80 20.33 3.68
CA ALA A 167 10.79 21.06 4.48
C ALA A 167 12.19 20.41 4.39
N SER A 168 12.24 19.08 4.41
CA SER A 168 13.48 18.31 4.22
C SER A 168 14.18 18.58 2.88
N LYS A 169 13.42 18.78 1.80
CA LYS A 169 13.97 19.06 0.47
C LYS A 169 14.71 20.39 0.37
N VAL A 170 14.36 21.36 1.21
CA VAL A 170 15.06 22.66 1.29
C VAL A 170 16.15 22.66 2.36
N GLY A 171 16.47 21.49 2.93
CA GLY A 171 17.51 21.34 3.96
C GLY A 171 17.03 21.57 5.39
N PHE A 172 15.73 21.78 5.61
CA PHE A 172 15.14 21.93 6.95
C PHE A 172 14.71 20.56 7.49
N ASP A 173 15.69 19.74 7.88
CA ASP A 173 15.49 18.42 8.46
C ASP A 173 16.75 17.94 9.20
N TRP A 174 16.58 17.11 10.22
CA TRP A 174 17.67 16.53 10.98
C TRP A 174 18.48 15.55 10.13
N LYS A 175 19.80 15.50 10.31
CA LYS A 175 20.69 14.63 9.54
C LYS A 175 20.57 13.15 9.95
N ASP A 176 20.25 12.89 11.20
CA ASP A 176 20.10 11.55 11.76
C ASP A 176 18.81 11.41 12.61
N THR A 177 18.50 10.18 13.03
CA THR A 177 17.31 9.90 13.84
C THR A 177 17.45 10.40 15.28
N ARG A 178 18.67 10.59 15.79
CA ARG A 178 18.93 11.00 17.17
C ARG A 178 18.35 12.37 17.47
N GLY A 179 18.55 13.34 16.58
CA GLY A 179 17.97 14.69 16.77
C GLY A 179 16.44 14.69 16.76
N VAL A 180 15.80 13.75 16.06
CA VAL A 180 14.33 13.59 16.08
C VAL A 180 13.87 12.90 17.36
N GLU A 181 14.61 11.92 17.85
CA GLU A 181 14.34 11.25 19.13
C GLU A 181 14.47 12.20 20.32
N GLU A 182 15.48 13.08 20.31
CA GLU A 182 15.66 14.12 21.33
C GLU A 182 14.48 15.10 21.30
N LYS A 183 14.08 15.58 20.12
CA LYS A 183 12.92 16.47 20.00
C LYS A 183 11.63 15.79 20.45
N LEU A 184 11.42 14.51 20.13
CA LEU A 184 10.25 13.77 20.61
C LEU A 184 10.18 13.69 22.14
N LYS A 185 11.32 13.57 22.82
CA LYS A 185 11.35 13.57 24.30
C LYS A 185 11.06 14.95 24.86
N GLU A 186 11.60 16.00 24.24
CA GLU A 186 11.33 17.39 24.58
C GLU A 186 9.82 17.70 24.49
N GLU A 187 9.17 17.42 23.35
CA GLU A 187 7.73 17.64 23.17
C GLU A 187 6.88 16.85 24.18
N LEU A 188 7.31 15.64 24.53
CA LEU A 188 6.63 14.83 25.55
C LEU A 188 6.75 15.47 26.94
N GLU A 189 7.91 16.01 27.28
CA GLU A 189 8.14 16.71 28.55
C GLU A 189 7.36 18.03 28.63
N GLU A 190 7.28 18.79 27.53
CA GLU A 190 6.49 20.01 27.40
C GLU A 190 5.00 19.72 27.58
N PHE A 191 4.45 18.75 26.84
CA PHE A 191 3.07 18.30 27.00
C PHE A 191 2.75 17.85 28.44
N LEU A 192 3.59 17.02 29.05
CA LEU A 192 3.37 16.55 30.42
C LEU A 192 3.48 17.66 31.46
N THR A 193 4.28 18.69 31.20
CA THR A 193 4.40 19.86 32.08
C THR A 193 3.11 20.66 32.09
N GLU A 194 2.55 20.94 30.91
CA GLU A 194 1.28 21.65 30.79
C GLU A 194 0.10 20.85 31.38
N VAL A 195 0.10 19.53 31.23
CA VAL A 195 -0.92 18.66 31.87
C VAL A 195 -0.81 18.69 33.41
N LYS A 196 0.40 18.70 33.98
CA LYS A 196 0.60 18.69 35.45
C LYS A 196 0.32 20.03 36.12
N ALA A 197 0.40 21.13 35.38
CA ALA A 197 0.22 22.49 35.89
C ALA A 197 -1.25 22.87 36.20
N MET A 198 -2.17 21.91 36.37
CA MET A 198 -3.61 22.15 36.53
C MET A 198 -4.06 22.43 37.99
N PRO A 199 -4.66 23.60 38.25
CA PRO A 199 -5.74 23.74 39.24
C PRO A 199 -7.11 24.13 38.64
N ASP A 200 -7.21 24.68 37.42
CA ASP A 200 -8.49 25.11 36.83
C ASP A 200 -8.51 24.99 35.29
N VAL A 201 -9.64 24.53 34.73
CA VAL A 201 -9.69 23.75 33.47
C VAL A 201 -9.69 24.60 32.17
N SER A 202 -10.02 25.89 32.19
CA SER A 202 -10.37 26.61 30.95
C SER A 202 -9.24 27.36 30.25
N SER A 203 -8.22 27.86 30.95
CA SER A 203 -7.13 28.63 30.31
C SER A 203 -5.94 27.77 29.84
N ASN A 204 -5.75 26.59 30.45
CA ASN A 204 -4.62 25.72 30.12
C ASN A 204 -4.91 24.73 28.98
N GLN A 205 -6.18 24.60 28.58
CA GLN A 205 -6.60 23.61 27.58
C GLN A 205 -6.05 23.91 26.18
N ILE A 206 -5.93 25.19 25.80
CA ILE A 206 -5.35 25.61 24.51
C ILE A 206 -3.86 25.22 24.44
N ARG A 207 -3.10 25.49 25.52
CA ARG A 207 -1.67 25.16 25.57
C ARG A 207 -1.45 23.65 25.53
N ILE A 208 -2.24 22.89 26.27
CA ILE A 208 -2.19 21.42 26.22
C ILE A 208 -2.50 20.89 24.80
N GLU A 209 -3.45 21.50 24.09
CA GLU A 209 -3.79 21.12 22.72
C GLU A 209 -2.66 21.46 21.74
N GLU A 210 -2.00 22.62 21.89
CA GLU A 210 -0.81 23.01 21.13
C GLU A 210 0.33 22.00 21.33
N GLU A 211 0.72 21.73 22.58
CA GLU A 211 1.80 20.78 22.90
C GLU A 211 1.47 19.34 22.46
N LEU A 212 0.19 18.92 22.53
CA LEU A 212 -0.24 17.63 21.99
C LEU A 212 -0.06 17.58 20.47
N GLY A 213 -0.36 18.69 19.79
CA GLY A 213 -0.16 18.85 18.36
C GLY A 213 1.31 18.68 17.96
N ASP A 214 2.21 19.36 18.68
CA ASP A 214 3.65 19.30 18.41
C ASP A 214 4.26 17.93 18.76
N LEU A 215 3.78 17.28 19.81
CA LEU A 215 4.11 15.87 20.11
C LEU A 215 3.71 14.94 18.97
N ILE A 216 2.46 15.03 18.49
CA ILE A 216 1.97 14.22 17.36
C ILE A 216 2.79 14.52 16.09
N PHE A 217 3.10 15.79 15.83
CA PHE A 217 3.92 16.20 14.69
C PHE A 217 5.33 15.61 14.74
N SER A 218 5.94 15.56 15.93
CA SER A 218 7.24 14.92 16.16
C SER A 218 7.18 13.40 16.00
N ILE A 219 6.10 12.74 16.41
CA ILE A 219 5.87 11.30 16.14
C ILE A 219 5.81 11.03 14.62
N VAL A 220 5.09 11.87 13.87
CA VAL A 220 5.01 11.76 12.39
C VAL A 220 6.39 11.92 11.76
N ASN A 221 7.22 12.81 12.29
CA ASN A 221 8.57 13.04 11.80
C ASN A 221 9.48 11.82 12.00
N LEU A 222 9.43 11.22 13.19
CA LEU A 222 10.15 9.98 13.47
C LEU A 222 9.70 8.85 12.55
N ALA A 223 8.38 8.65 12.40
CA ALA A 223 7.82 7.66 11.48
C ALA A 223 8.33 7.86 10.05
N ARG A 224 8.30 9.11 9.54
CA ARG A 224 8.83 9.47 8.22
C ARG A 224 10.31 9.12 8.06
N LYS A 225 11.15 9.42 9.06
CA LYS A 225 12.60 9.09 9.03
C LYS A 225 12.86 7.59 9.00
N LEU A 226 11.99 6.80 9.60
CA LEU A 226 12.04 5.33 9.58
C LEU A 226 11.43 4.74 8.29
N GLY A 227 10.92 5.57 7.37
CA GLY A 227 10.24 5.12 6.16
C GLY A 227 8.84 4.55 6.41
N ILE A 228 8.24 4.87 7.55
CA ILE A 228 6.94 4.38 8.00
C ILE A 228 5.88 5.48 7.79
N SER A 229 4.72 5.14 7.23
CA SER A 229 3.58 6.06 7.20
C SER A 229 2.87 6.08 8.56
N ALA A 230 2.76 7.28 9.15
CA ALA A 230 2.06 7.48 10.42
C ALA A 230 0.56 7.17 10.30
N GLU A 231 -0.08 7.65 9.23
CA GLU A 231 -1.49 7.42 8.91
C GLU A 231 -1.80 5.91 8.87
N SER A 232 -1.10 5.16 8.00
CA SER A 232 -1.33 3.71 7.88
C SER A 232 -1.03 2.94 9.17
N SER A 233 -0.08 3.42 9.98
CA SER A 233 0.25 2.80 11.26
C SER A 233 -0.85 2.97 12.31
N LEU A 234 -1.47 4.15 12.34
CA LEU A 234 -2.63 4.40 13.19
C LEU A 234 -3.86 3.61 12.70
N THR A 235 -4.12 3.57 11.39
CA THR A 235 -5.20 2.74 10.81
C THR A 235 -5.08 1.28 11.24
N ARG A 236 -3.88 0.68 11.14
CA ARG A 236 -3.63 -0.70 11.61
C ARG A 236 -3.85 -0.85 13.12
N THR A 237 -3.49 0.15 13.90
CA THR A 237 -3.67 0.13 15.36
C THR A 237 -5.15 0.20 15.74
N ASN A 238 -5.93 1.04 15.08
CA ASN A 238 -7.38 1.14 15.27
C ASN A 238 -8.08 -0.18 14.94
N ARG A 239 -7.68 -0.84 13.85
CA ARG A 239 -8.23 -2.17 13.51
C ARG A 239 -7.88 -3.23 14.53
N LYS A 240 -6.64 -3.24 15.01
CA LYS A 240 -6.20 -4.13 16.09
C LYS A 240 -7.01 -3.88 17.37
N PHE A 241 -7.27 -2.62 17.71
CA PHE A 241 -8.14 -2.27 18.83
C PHE A 241 -9.55 -2.81 18.63
N LYS A 242 -10.17 -2.53 17.47
CA LYS A 242 -11.50 -3.03 17.11
C LYS A 242 -11.60 -4.55 17.24
N ARG A 243 -10.69 -5.31 16.61
CA ARG A 243 -10.69 -6.78 16.68
C ARG A 243 -10.63 -7.32 18.10
N ARG A 244 -9.88 -6.67 18.99
CA ARG A 244 -9.78 -7.08 20.39
C ARG A 244 -11.06 -6.78 21.15
N ILE A 245 -11.69 -5.63 20.90
CA ILE A 245 -13.01 -5.33 21.47
C ILE A 245 -14.05 -6.34 20.98
N ASP A 246 -14.08 -6.64 19.68
CA ASP A 246 -14.98 -7.62 19.08
C ASP A 246 -14.79 -9.02 19.72
N PHE A 247 -13.52 -9.41 19.97
CA PHE A 247 -13.19 -10.65 20.69
C PHE A 247 -13.74 -10.64 22.12
N ILE A 248 -13.48 -9.57 22.89
CA ILE A 248 -13.96 -9.43 24.27
C ILE A 248 -15.49 -9.51 24.31
N GLN A 249 -16.18 -8.78 23.42
CA GLN A 249 -17.64 -8.81 23.32
C GLN A 249 -18.16 -10.22 23.02
N SER A 250 -17.51 -10.93 22.09
CA SER A 250 -17.88 -12.30 21.75
C SER A 250 -17.68 -13.25 22.93
N GLU A 251 -16.62 -13.08 23.71
CA GLU A 251 -16.32 -13.94 24.86
C GLU A 251 -17.26 -13.67 26.05
N LEU A 252 -17.59 -12.41 26.31
CA LEU A 252 -18.60 -12.03 27.30
C LEU A 252 -19.98 -12.57 26.93
N ALA A 253 -20.36 -12.51 25.65
CA ALA A 253 -21.63 -13.02 25.16
C ALA A 253 -21.77 -14.54 25.38
N LYS A 254 -20.71 -15.33 25.20
CA LYS A 254 -20.71 -16.78 25.50
C LYS A 254 -21.01 -17.08 26.97
N HIS A 255 -20.61 -16.17 27.86
CA HIS A 255 -20.82 -16.30 29.31
C HIS A 255 -22.06 -15.53 29.81
N GLY A 256 -22.87 -14.97 28.90
CA GLY A 256 -24.07 -14.21 29.24
C GLY A 256 -23.79 -12.89 29.98
N LYS A 257 -22.58 -12.33 29.84
CA LYS A 257 -22.17 -11.08 30.50
C LYS A 257 -22.36 -9.87 29.57
N ILE A 258 -22.62 -8.71 30.18
CA ILE A 258 -22.78 -7.42 29.48
C ILE A 258 -21.48 -6.62 29.62
N PHE A 259 -20.93 -6.15 28.49
CA PHE A 259 -19.67 -5.40 28.45
C PHE A 259 -19.65 -4.19 29.39
N ALA A 260 -20.71 -3.38 29.40
CA ALA A 260 -20.80 -2.17 30.22
C ALA A 260 -20.90 -2.44 31.73
N GLU A 261 -21.25 -3.68 32.12
CA GLU A 261 -21.40 -4.10 33.52
C GLU A 261 -20.21 -4.94 34.00
N THR A 262 -19.23 -5.20 33.11
CA THR A 262 -18.06 -6.01 33.42
C THR A 262 -16.94 -5.14 34.00
N PRO A 263 -16.34 -5.52 35.16
CA PRO A 263 -15.21 -4.79 35.74
C PRO A 263 -14.02 -4.68 34.79
N LEU A 264 -13.26 -3.58 34.89
CA LEU A 264 -12.12 -3.32 34.01
C LEU A 264 -11.05 -4.41 34.13
N GLU A 265 -10.86 -4.97 35.32
CA GLU A 265 -9.91 -6.04 35.57
C GLU A 265 -10.22 -7.29 34.73
N GLU A 266 -11.51 -7.65 34.62
CA GLU A 266 -11.96 -8.77 33.80
C GLU A 266 -11.85 -8.46 32.30
N LEU A 267 -12.15 -7.22 31.90
CA LEU A 267 -11.95 -6.77 30.52
C LEU A 267 -10.47 -6.78 30.11
N ASP A 268 -9.56 -6.45 31.02
CA ASP A 268 -8.12 -6.48 30.82
C ASP A 268 -7.58 -7.92 30.70
N GLU A 269 -8.15 -8.87 31.44
CA GLU A 269 -7.85 -10.30 31.28
C GLU A 269 -8.23 -10.78 29.87
N LEU A 270 -9.47 -10.52 29.44
CA LEU A 270 -9.94 -10.86 28.09
C LEU A 270 -9.15 -10.14 26.99
N TRP A 271 -8.70 -8.91 27.23
CA TRP A 271 -7.83 -8.19 26.31
C TRP A 271 -6.45 -8.85 26.17
N ASN A 272 -5.89 -9.37 27.26
CA ASN A 272 -4.64 -10.11 27.23
C ASN A 272 -4.80 -11.49 26.56
N GLU A 273 -5.93 -12.16 26.76
CA GLU A 273 -6.28 -13.37 26.01
C GLU A 273 -6.38 -13.10 24.50
N ALA A 274 -7.04 -12.01 24.10
CA ALA A 274 -7.11 -11.58 22.70
C ALA A 274 -5.71 -11.39 22.09
N LYS A 275 -4.79 -10.74 22.83
CA LYS A 275 -3.38 -10.59 22.40
C LYS A 275 -2.67 -11.92 22.21
N ILE A 276 -2.87 -12.88 23.12
CA ILE A 276 -2.24 -14.20 23.06
C ILE A 276 -2.79 -14.97 21.86
N SER A 277 -4.11 -14.94 21.65
CA SER A 277 -4.76 -15.55 20.49
C SER A 277 -4.21 -14.96 19.18
N GLU A 278 -4.13 -13.64 19.04
CA GLU A 278 -3.56 -12.98 17.85
C GLU A 278 -2.10 -13.39 17.59
N LYS A 279 -1.25 -13.40 18.63
CA LYS A 279 0.15 -13.80 18.50
C LYS A 279 0.29 -15.27 18.11
N ARG A 280 -0.54 -16.13 18.68
CA ARG A 280 -0.58 -17.56 18.37
C ARG A 280 -1.01 -17.79 16.93
N THR A 281 -2.10 -17.18 16.48
CA THR A 281 -2.56 -17.25 15.08
C THR A 281 -1.50 -16.76 14.10
N ALA A 282 -0.85 -15.62 14.36
CA ALA A 282 0.21 -15.11 13.50
C ALA A 282 1.46 -16.00 13.48
N SER A 283 1.85 -16.55 14.63
CA SER A 283 2.97 -17.50 14.76
C SER A 283 2.67 -18.84 14.08
N ASP A 284 1.42 -19.32 14.19
CA ASP A 284 0.96 -20.56 13.59
C ASP A 284 0.91 -20.41 12.06
N GLN A 285 0.36 -19.31 11.55
CA GLN A 285 0.36 -18.98 10.11
C GLN A 285 1.78 -18.84 9.55
N LEU A 286 2.70 -18.20 10.28
CA LEU A 286 4.10 -18.08 9.86
C LEU A 286 4.80 -19.44 9.85
N THR A 287 4.56 -20.27 10.87
CA THR A 287 5.10 -21.63 10.94
C THR A 287 4.56 -22.49 9.80
N GLU A 288 3.28 -22.40 9.51
CA GLU A 288 2.63 -23.09 8.41
C GLU A 288 3.20 -22.67 7.04
N LYS A 289 3.32 -21.36 6.78
CA LYS A 289 3.93 -20.85 5.54
C LYS A 289 5.39 -21.29 5.40
N LYS A 290 6.17 -21.33 6.49
CA LYS A 290 7.56 -21.86 6.47
C LYS A 290 7.61 -23.36 6.15
N ASN A 291 6.68 -24.14 6.69
CA ASN A 291 6.59 -25.58 6.42
C ASN A 291 6.25 -25.84 4.96
N LEU A 292 5.19 -25.21 4.45
CA LEU A 292 4.77 -25.32 3.04
C LEU A 292 5.87 -24.87 2.06
N THR A 293 6.59 -23.79 2.40
CA THR A 293 7.73 -23.33 1.59
C THR A 293 8.89 -24.33 1.62
N SER A 294 9.15 -24.97 2.76
CA SER A 294 10.20 -26.01 2.87
C SER A 294 9.84 -27.28 2.10
N ASP A 295 8.56 -27.66 2.09
CA ASP A 295 8.07 -28.75 1.24
C ASP A 295 8.26 -28.44 -0.24
N ALA A 296 7.91 -27.21 -0.68
CA ALA A 296 8.14 -26.77 -2.04
C ALA A 296 9.64 -26.81 -2.43
N ILE A 297 10.55 -26.41 -1.54
CA ILE A 297 12.00 -26.50 -1.77
C ILE A 297 12.41 -27.97 -2.00
N ARG A 298 11.93 -28.88 -1.15
CA ARG A 298 12.25 -30.31 -1.24
C ARG A 298 11.75 -30.92 -2.54
N GLU A 299 10.52 -30.60 -2.94
CA GLU A 299 9.93 -31.09 -4.20
C GLU A 299 10.58 -30.47 -5.44
N LEU A 300 11.02 -29.20 -5.38
CA LEU A 300 11.72 -28.55 -6.48
C LEU A 300 13.18 -28.96 -6.58
N SER A 301 13.74 -29.56 -5.53
CA SER A 301 15.15 -29.92 -5.47
C SER A 301 15.66 -30.78 -6.64
N PRO A 302 14.90 -31.76 -7.17
CA PRO A 302 15.34 -32.60 -8.29
C PRO A 302 15.38 -31.86 -9.63
N TYR A 303 14.63 -30.77 -9.78
CA TYR A 303 14.53 -30.00 -11.04
C TYR A 303 15.74 -29.11 -11.30
N PHE A 304 16.49 -28.77 -10.24
CA PHE A 304 17.58 -27.82 -10.32
C PHE A 304 18.88 -28.43 -9.78
N LEU A 305 19.97 -28.25 -10.53
CA LEU A 305 21.31 -28.58 -10.05
C LEU A 305 21.81 -27.43 -9.16
N TRP A 306 21.53 -27.53 -7.87
CA TRP A 306 21.94 -26.55 -6.86
C TRP A 306 23.45 -26.57 -6.63
N LYS A 307 24.10 -25.40 -6.66
CA LYS A 307 25.44 -25.21 -6.05
C LYS A 307 25.24 -24.67 -4.65
N GLU A 308 25.63 -25.44 -3.65
CA GLU A 308 25.46 -25.09 -2.24
C GLU A 308 26.11 -23.75 -1.89
N LYS A 309 25.27 -22.84 -1.40
CA LYS A 309 25.61 -21.94 -0.29
C LYS A 309 24.66 -22.31 0.83
N GLU A 310 25.14 -23.09 1.80
CA GLU A 310 24.33 -23.51 2.94
C GLU A 310 23.81 -22.27 3.69
N THR A 311 22.49 -22.14 3.75
CA THR A 311 21.82 -21.38 4.81
C THR A 311 21.35 -22.42 5.83
N SER A 312 21.57 -22.16 7.12
CA SER A 312 21.11 -23.04 8.21
C SER A 312 19.62 -23.36 8.06
N GLU A 313 19.16 -24.55 8.48
CA GLU A 313 17.73 -24.93 8.42
C GLU A 313 16.80 -23.88 9.07
N ASN A 314 17.32 -23.14 10.04
CA ASN A 314 16.59 -22.13 10.80
C ASN A 314 16.68 -20.71 10.22
N ASP A 315 17.58 -20.47 9.26
CA ASP A 315 17.79 -19.15 8.67
C ASP A 315 16.89 -18.94 7.44
N TRP A 316 16.13 -17.84 7.45
CA TRP A 316 15.31 -17.39 6.32
C TRP A 316 15.73 -15.97 5.92
N PRO A 317 15.66 -15.61 4.62
CA PRO A 317 15.23 -16.43 3.48
C PRO A 317 16.26 -17.50 3.08
N LYS A 318 15.79 -18.61 2.49
CA LYS A 318 16.65 -19.66 1.93
C LYS A 318 17.04 -19.28 0.51
N GLU A 319 18.34 -19.12 0.27
CA GLU A 319 18.89 -18.70 -1.01
C GLU A 319 19.68 -19.84 -1.64
N PHE A 320 19.40 -20.14 -2.91
CA PHE A 320 20.10 -21.17 -3.63
C PHE A 320 20.49 -20.69 -5.04
N SER A 321 21.63 -21.16 -5.54
CA SER A 321 22.06 -20.92 -6.92
C SER A 321 21.95 -22.20 -7.73
N PHE A 322 21.47 -22.13 -8.96
CA PHE A 322 21.40 -23.27 -9.87
C PHE A 322 21.80 -22.87 -11.28
N HIS A 323 22.16 -23.86 -12.11
CA HIS A 323 22.50 -23.64 -13.50
C HIS A 323 21.34 -24.08 -14.40
N HIS A 324 21.00 -23.24 -15.37
CA HIS A 324 20.12 -23.61 -16.47
C HIS A 324 20.82 -23.34 -17.79
N LYS A 325 21.11 -24.42 -18.55
CA LYS A 325 22.01 -24.42 -19.70
C LYS A 325 23.43 -23.97 -19.29
N SER A 326 23.91 -22.82 -19.76
CA SER A 326 25.26 -22.29 -19.48
C SER A 326 25.24 -21.04 -18.60
N GLU A 327 24.10 -20.73 -17.99
CA GLU A 327 23.91 -19.55 -17.14
C GLU A 327 23.51 -19.94 -15.73
N GLU A 328 24.00 -19.15 -14.78
CA GLU A 328 23.71 -19.30 -13.37
C GLU A 328 22.55 -18.37 -12.98
N TYR A 329 21.62 -18.91 -12.20
CA TYR A 329 20.50 -18.20 -11.63
C TYR A 329 20.50 -18.38 -10.12
N ARG A 330 19.88 -17.44 -9.44
CA ARG A 330 19.65 -17.48 -8.01
C ARG A 330 18.15 -17.50 -7.76
N ILE A 331 17.71 -18.30 -6.80
CA ILE A 331 16.33 -18.33 -6.35
C ILE A 331 16.28 -18.23 -4.84
N VAL A 332 15.33 -17.44 -4.36
CA VAL A 332 15.19 -17.06 -2.96
C VAL A 332 13.81 -17.48 -2.51
N PHE A 333 13.76 -18.30 -1.47
CA PHE A 333 12.54 -18.73 -0.80
C PHE A 333 12.39 -17.95 0.51
N SER A 334 11.30 -17.22 0.65
CA SER A 334 10.97 -16.47 1.87
C SER A 334 10.21 -17.34 2.85
N GLY A 335 10.48 -17.17 4.15
CA GLY A 335 9.69 -17.80 5.22
C GLY A 335 8.26 -17.28 5.30
N LEU A 336 7.92 -16.25 4.52
CA LEU A 336 6.56 -15.72 4.35
C LEU A 336 5.81 -16.35 3.17
N GLY A 337 6.37 -17.38 2.54
CA GLY A 337 5.73 -18.04 1.40
C GLY A 337 5.90 -17.26 0.10
N ALA A 338 7.14 -16.89 -0.25
CA ALA A 338 7.41 -16.27 -1.54
C ALA A 338 8.60 -16.96 -2.23
N ILE A 339 8.52 -17.16 -3.54
CA ILE A 339 9.60 -17.68 -4.39
C ILE A 339 10.00 -16.56 -5.35
N THR A 340 11.28 -16.20 -5.34
CA THR A 340 11.83 -15.14 -6.18
C THR A 340 12.98 -15.67 -7.02
N LEU A 341 12.90 -15.59 -8.34
CA LEU A 341 14.00 -15.94 -9.25
C LEU A 341 14.74 -14.70 -9.73
N LEU A 342 16.07 -14.76 -9.69
CA LEU A 342 16.99 -13.67 -10.03
C LEU A 342 18.11 -14.19 -10.95
N PRO A 343 18.57 -13.41 -11.94
CA PRO A 343 19.79 -13.74 -12.68
C PRO A 343 21.03 -13.60 -11.77
N ALA A 344 22.01 -14.51 -11.87
CA ALA A 344 23.23 -14.45 -11.04
C ALA A 344 24.23 -13.37 -11.52
N LYS A 345 24.26 -13.10 -12.83
CA LYS A 345 24.98 -11.98 -13.44
C LYS A 345 23.99 -11.21 -14.29
N ASP A 346 23.70 -9.99 -13.89
CA ASP A 346 22.97 -9.06 -14.74
C ASP A 346 23.96 -8.11 -15.45
N PRO A 347 24.11 -8.20 -16.78
CA PRO A 347 25.02 -7.33 -17.54
C PRO A 347 24.64 -5.84 -17.48
N TRP A 348 23.43 -5.48 -17.04
CA TRP A 348 22.93 -4.10 -17.05
C TRP A 348 22.85 -3.42 -15.67
N GLY A 349 23.30 -4.10 -14.61
CA GLY A 349 23.34 -3.51 -13.26
C GLY A 349 21.96 -3.34 -12.58
N ARG A 350 20.89 -3.94 -13.10
CA ARG A 350 19.60 -4.16 -12.39
C ARG A 350 19.83 -5.19 -11.30
N LYS A 351 20.51 -4.78 -10.22
CA LYS A 351 20.70 -5.63 -9.05
C LYS A 351 19.35 -6.03 -8.47
N GLY A 352 18.88 -7.24 -8.80
CA GLY A 352 17.86 -7.94 -8.03
C GLY A 352 16.40 -7.75 -8.46
N GLN A 353 16.08 -7.40 -9.71
CA GLN A 353 14.70 -7.50 -10.16
C GLN A 353 14.28 -8.97 -10.34
N PRO A 354 13.17 -9.41 -9.71
CA PRO A 354 12.59 -10.73 -9.92
C PRO A 354 12.22 -10.94 -11.38
N ILE A 355 12.66 -12.04 -11.96
CA ILE A 355 12.18 -12.49 -13.28
C ILE A 355 11.04 -13.52 -13.14
N PHE A 356 10.86 -14.08 -11.94
CA PHE A 356 9.72 -14.89 -11.54
C PHE A 356 9.44 -14.59 -10.07
N TYR A 357 8.17 -14.42 -9.73
CA TYR A 357 7.72 -14.18 -8.38
C TYR A 357 6.43 -14.95 -8.13
N LEU A 358 6.40 -15.68 -7.02
CA LEU A 358 5.28 -16.54 -6.65
C LEU A 358 4.99 -16.35 -5.16
N ASN A 359 3.73 -16.13 -4.81
CA ASN A 359 3.27 -15.99 -3.43
C ASN A 359 2.42 -17.19 -3.02
N LEU A 360 2.54 -17.57 -1.76
CA LEU A 360 1.73 -18.59 -1.14
C LEU A 360 0.50 -17.96 -0.51
N GLU A 361 -0.65 -18.21 -1.12
CA GLU A 361 -1.96 -17.93 -0.56
C GLU A 361 -2.43 -19.13 0.27
N ASN A 362 -2.90 -18.84 1.48
CA ASN A 362 -3.35 -19.85 2.43
C ASN A 362 -4.88 -19.76 2.54
N LYS A 363 -5.59 -20.39 1.59
CA LYS A 363 -7.07 -20.41 1.58
C LYS A 363 -7.63 -21.47 2.52
N GLU A 364 -6.90 -22.57 2.76
CA GLU A 364 -7.26 -23.63 3.70
C GLU A 364 -6.02 -24.12 4.50
N PRO A 365 -6.17 -24.52 5.78
CA PRO A 365 -5.07 -25.09 6.55
C PRO A 365 -4.45 -26.31 5.87
N GLY A 366 -3.14 -26.31 5.69
CA GLY A 366 -2.36 -27.39 5.08
C GLY A 366 -2.40 -27.47 3.54
N LYS A 367 -3.09 -26.53 2.86
CA LYS A 367 -3.10 -26.44 1.39
C LYS A 367 -2.76 -25.02 0.93
N GLY A 368 -1.48 -24.82 0.63
CA GLY A 368 -1.02 -23.58 0.02
C GLY A 368 -1.24 -23.60 -1.49
N ILE A 369 -1.84 -22.53 -2.03
CA ILE A 369 -1.89 -22.30 -3.48
C ILE A 369 -0.83 -21.25 -3.79
N TRP A 370 0.02 -21.53 -4.76
CA TRP A 370 1.00 -20.57 -5.20
C TRP A 370 0.45 -19.71 -6.34
N THR A 371 0.54 -18.39 -6.25
CA THR A 371 0.03 -17.45 -7.24
C THR A 371 1.13 -16.52 -7.74
N ASP A 372 1.21 -16.26 -9.04
CA ASP A 372 2.09 -15.21 -9.55
C ASP A 372 1.41 -13.83 -9.46
N LEU A 373 2.16 -12.78 -9.80
CA LEU A 373 1.66 -11.40 -9.76
C LEU A 373 0.54 -11.10 -10.78
N GLU A 374 0.32 -12.00 -11.74
CA GLU A 374 -0.74 -11.92 -12.73
C GLU A 374 -1.98 -12.72 -12.30
N GLY A 375 -1.96 -13.31 -11.10
CA GLY A 375 -3.07 -14.07 -10.51
C GLY A 375 -3.16 -15.51 -11.01
N LYS A 376 -2.15 -16.02 -11.73
CA LYS A 376 -2.14 -17.41 -12.17
C LYS A 376 -1.75 -18.33 -11.02
N SER A 377 -2.58 -19.34 -10.77
CA SER A 377 -2.34 -20.34 -9.73
C SER A 377 -1.46 -21.50 -10.21
N PHE A 378 -0.64 -22.01 -9.30
CA PHE A 378 0.27 -23.14 -9.44
C PHE A 378 0.03 -24.07 -8.26
N LEU A 379 -0.42 -25.29 -8.56
CA LEU A 379 -0.92 -26.27 -7.59
C LEU A 379 0.08 -27.40 -7.34
N SER A 380 1.13 -27.51 -8.16
CA SER A 380 2.17 -28.53 -8.02
C SER A 380 3.57 -27.97 -8.26
N SER A 381 4.58 -28.63 -7.70
CA SER A 381 6.00 -28.32 -7.94
C SER A 381 6.38 -28.39 -9.42
N ASP A 382 5.74 -29.26 -10.21
CA ASP A 382 5.91 -29.36 -11.66
C ASP A 382 5.47 -28.07 -12.37
N GLU A 383 4.30 -27.54 -11.99
CA GLU A 383 3.78 -26.29 -12.53
C GLU A 383 4.68 -25.11 -12.15
N ILE A 384 5.14 -25.06 -10.90
CA ILE A 384 6.06 -24.03 -10.41
C ILE A 384 7.37 -24.07 -11.21
N HIS A 385 7.93 -25.26 -11.42
CA HIS A 385 9.13 -25.45 -12.23
C HIS A 385 8.94 -24.98 -13.68
N LEU A 386 7.81 -25.34 -14.32
CA LEU A 386 7.48 -24.86 -15.66
C LEU A 386 7.32 -23.34 -15.72
N GLY A 387 6.73 -22.73 -14.69
CA GLY A 387 6.65 -21.27 -14.51
C GLY A 387 8.03 -20.62 -14.48
N ILE A 388 8.94 -21.15 -13.66
CA ILE A 388 10.35 -20.73 -13.58
C ILE A 388 11.04 -20.81 -14.94
N LEU A 389 10.88 -21.93 -15.67
CA LEU A 389 11.48 -22.11 -17.00
C LEU A 389 10.87 -21.18 -18.06
N SER A 390 9.58 -20.85 -17.93
CA SER A 390 8.92 -19.87 -18.80
C SER A 390 9.49 -18.48 -18.58
N ALA A 391 9.61 -18.06 -17.31
CA ALA A 391 10.21 -16.79 -16.93
C ALA A 391 11.64 -16.62 -17.44
N ILE A 392 12.48 -17.66 -17.34
CA ILE A 392 13.84 -17.64 -17.90
C ILE A 392 13.82 -17.42 -19.42
N ARG A 393 12.88 -18.06 -20.14
CA ARG A 393 12.75 -17.90 -21.59
C ARG A 393 12.33 -16.49 -21.98
N SER A 394 11.26 -15.97 -21.37
CA SER A 394 10.77 -14.62 -21.61
C SER A 394 11.83 -13.55 -21.30
N TYR A 395 12.57 -13.73 -20.19
CA TYR A 395 13.68 -12.86 -19.85
C TYR A 395 14.77 -12.84 -20.93
N LYS A 396 15.09 -13.99 -21.54
CA LYS A 396 16.06 -14.06 -22.64
C LYS A 396 15.56 -13.45 -23.94
N GLU A 397 14.26 -13.58 -24.23
CA GLU A 397 13.65 -12.94 -25.39
C GLU A 397 13.66 -11.42 -25.26
N MET A 398 13.48 -10.88 -24.05
CA MET A 398 13.62 -9.44 -23.79
C MET A 398 15.06 -8.92 -23.90
N ILE A 399 16.08 -9.76 -23.63
CA ILE A 399 17.50 -9.35 -23.69
C ILE A 399 18.05 -9.40 -25.14
N LYS A 400 17.50 -10.26 -25.99
CA LYS A 400 17.89 -10.36 -27.41
C LYS A 400 17.27 -9.24 -28.22
#